data_AF-R5P2Q0-F1
#
_entry.id   AF-R5P2Q0-F1
#
_cell.length_a   1.000
_cell.length_b   1.000
_cell.length_c   1.000
_cell.angle_alpha   90.00
_cell.angle_beta   90.00
_cell.angle_gamma   90.00
#
_symmetry.space_group_name_H-M   'P 1'
#
loop_
_entity.id
_entity.type
_entity.pdbx_description
1 polymer ?
#
loop_
_entity_poly.entity_id
_entity_poly.type
_entity_poly.pdbx_seq_one_letter_code
_entity_poly.pdbx_strand_id
1 'polypeptide(L)'
;MATRSTKINQKADLIWAIADKLTGVYKPHEYGDVILPLTVIRRFDCILCDTKDAVLKKYDEVKNLLMKDVLLRKTSKFYFYNTSKYTFERLMDDPDHIEYNFRDYLNGFSENVQNILEKFKFDGHITTMANKGIFYIVLKEYTTDRGNLHPDEISNLEMGYIFEKIIRRFSESHNEDAGQQSGD
;
A
#
# COMPACT_ATOMS: atom_id res chain seq x y z
N MET A 1 7.63 -15.06 24.60
CA MET A 1 8.48 -13.87 24.33
C MET A 1 9.28 -13.97 23.04
N ALA A 2 9.61 -15.18 22.54
CA ALA A 2 10.35 -15.35 21.27
C ALA A 2 9.60 -14.88 20.00
N THR A 3 8.26 -15.00 19.95
CA THR A 3 7.47 -14.73 18.74
C THR A 3 7.38 -13.25 18.35
N ARG A 4 7.46 -12.33 19.32
CA ARG A 4 7.31 -10.88 19.10
C ARG A 4 8.55 -10.27 18.42
N SER A 5 9.73 -10.83 18.68
CA SER A 5 10.99 -10.37 18.10
C SER A 5 11.15 -10.81 16.64
N THR A 6 10.73 -12.04 16.31
CA THR A 6 10.84 -12.59 14.95
C THR A 6 9.97 -11.84 13.94
N LYS A 7 8.71 -11.54 14.29
CA LYS A 7 7.81 -10.78 13.40
C LYS A 7 8.29 -9.35 13.18
N ILE A 8 8.85 -8.69 14.20
CA ILE A 8 9.38 -7.32 14.09
C ILE A 8 10.60 -7.25 13.16
N ASN A 9 11.49 -8.26 13.21
CA ASN A 9 12.67 -8.32 12.35
C ASN A 9 12.28 -8.56 10.88
N GLN A 10 11.36 -9.50 10.61
CA GLN A 10 10.84 -9.75 9.25
C GLN A 10 10.17 -8.52 8.60
N LYS A 11 9.67 -7.58 9.40
CA LYS A 11 9.00 -6.35 8.94
C LYS A 11 9.97 -5.22 8.60
N ALA A 12 11.12 -5.16 9.27
CA ALA A 12 12.21 -4.28 8.86
C ALA A 12 12.73 -4.69 7.48
N ASP A 13 12.80 -6.00 7.23
CA ASP A 13 13.27 -6.55 5.96
C ASP A 13 12.43 -6.09 4.76
N LEU A 14 11.10 -5.96 4.90
CA LEU A 14 10.24 -5.40 3.84
C LEU A 14 10.61 -3.94 3.53
N ILE A 15 10.72 -3.10 4.57
CA ILE A 15 11.03 -1.68 4.42
C ILE A 15 12.39 -1.50 3.74
N TRP A 16 13.40 -2.27 4.17
CA TRP A 16 14.73 -2.25 3.56
C TRP A 16 14.71 -2.75 2.12
N ALA A 17 14.02 -3.85 1.84
CA ALA A 17 13.94 -4.40 0.50
C ALA A 17 13.30 -3.42 -0.50
N ILE A 18 12.30 -2.64 -0.07
CA ILE A 18 11.70 -1.58 -0.89
C ILE A 18 12.66 -0.39 -1.02
N ALA A 19 13.27 0.08 0.09
CA ALA A 19 14.22 1.19 0.07
C ALA A 19 15.39 0.93 -0.89
N ASP A 20 15.86 -0.32 -0.99
CA ASP A 20 16.87 -0.73 -1.95
C ASP A 20 16.40 -0.52 -3.41
N LYS A 21 15.11 -0.69 -3.71
CA LYS A 21 14.55 -0.44 -5.06
C LYS A 21 14.37 1.04 -5.37
N LEU A 22 14.21 1.87 -4.34
CA LEU A 22 14.06 3.32 -4.47
C LEU A 22 15.42 4.03 -4.62
N THR A 23 16.51 3.35 -4.27
CA THR A 23 17.87 3.91 -4.32
C THR A 23 18.23 4.36 -5.73
N GLY A 24 18.72 5.60 -5.82
CA GLY A 24 19.08 6.24 -7.09
C GLY A 24 17.91 6.94 -7.81
N VAL A 25 16.66 6.63 -7.46
CA VAL A 25 15.48 7.36 -7.94
C VAL A 25 15.02 8.40 -6.93
N TYR A 26 15.03 8.05 -5.65
CA TYR A 26 14.65 8.91 -4.53
C TYR A 26 15.85 9.15 -3.61
N LYS A 27 15.82 10.25 -2.87
CA LYS A 27 16.72 10.47 -1.73
C LYS A 27 16.20 9.71 -0.49
N PRO A 28 17.07 9.33 0.46
CA PRO A 28 16.67 8.58 1.64
C PRO A 28 15.51 9.20 2.43
N HIS A 29 15.45 10.53 2.54
CA HIS A 29 14.33 11.20 3.20
C HIS A 29 13.00 11.02 2.45
N GLU A 30 13.00 10.97 1.12
CA GLU A 30 11.80 10.82 0.28
C GLU A 30 11.23 9.39 0.27
N TYR A 31 11.98 8.39 0.75
CA TYR A 31 11.54 6.99 0.76
C TYR A 31 10.24 6.80 1.55
N GLY A 32 10.03 7.58 2.61
CA GLY A 32 8.81 7.53 3.42
C GLY A 32 7.56 7.91 2.65
N ASP A 33 7.66 8.83 1.70
CA ASP A 33 6.54 9.30 0.88
C ASP A 33 6.07 8.23 -0.11
N VAL A 34 6.88 7.19 -0.34
CA VAL A 34 6.53 6.04 -1.18
C VAL A 34 6.13 4.82 -0.34
N ILE A 35 6.95 4.48 0.66
CA ILE A 35 6.78 3.24 1.44
C ILE A 35 5.53 3.32 2.32
N LEU A 36 5.25 4.47 2.94
CA LEU A 36 4.08 4.62 3.82
C LEU A 36 2.75 4.42 3.08
N PRO A 37 2.44 5.14 1.98
CA PRO A 37 1.19 4.93 1.26
C PRO A 37 1.04 3.52 0.71
N LEU A 38 2.09 2.94 0.10
CA LEU A 38 2.03 1.57 -0.42
C LEU A 38 1.76 0.54 0.66
N THR A 39 2.34 0.72 1.86
CA THR A 39 2.08 -0.16 3.00
C THR A 39 0.63 -0.07 3.48
N VAL A 40 0.05 1.13 3.51
CA VAL A 40 -1.37 1.33 3.84
C VAL A 40 -2.27 0.67 2.79
N ILE A 41 -1.97 0.89 1.50
CA ILE A 41 -2.72 0.31 0.39
C ILE A 41 -2.66 -1.23 0.45
N ARG A 42 -1.48 -1.81 0.71
CA ARG A 42 -1.33 -3.26 0.85
C ARG A 42 -2.11 -3.81 2.04
N ARG A 43 -2.17 -3.10 3.17
CA ARG A 43 -3.00 -3.52 4.31
C ARG A 43 -4.48 -3.57 3.92
N PHE A 44 -4.98 -2.59 3.17
CA PHE A 44 -6.36 -2.63 2.66
C PHE A 44 -6.59 -3.79 1.68
N ASP A 45 -5.65 -4.04 0.77
CA ASP A 45 -5.70 -5.15 -0.18
C ASP A 45 -5.80 -6.50 0.55
N CYS A 46 -4.92 -6.74 1.53
CA CYS A 46 -4.95 -7.95 2.33
C CYS A 46 -6.29 -8.08 3.08
N ILE A 47 -6.79 -7.03 3.75
CA ILE A 47 -8.07 -7.13 4.47
C ILE A 47 -9.23 -7.53 3.55
N LEU A 48 -9.20 -7.10 2.28
CA LEU A 48 -10.26 -7.39 1.32
C LEU A 48 -10.08 -8.72 0.57
N CYS A 49 -8.94 -9.41 0.67
CA CYS A 49 -8.64 -10.58 -0.17
C CYS A 49 -9.74 -11.64 -0.12
N ASP A 50 -10.23 -11.94 1.08
CA ASP A 50 -11.24 -12.99 1.31
C ASP A 50 -12.63 -12.65 0.77
N THR A 51 -12.90 -11.36 0.52
CA THR A 51 -14.22 -10.88 0.07
C THR A 51 -14.21 -10.28 -1.32
N LYS A 52 -13.04 -10.17 -1.95
CA LYS A 52 -12.84 -9.47 -3.23
C LYS A 52 -13.80 -9.97 -4.32
N ASP A 53 -13.82 -11.28 -4.57
CA ASP A 53 -14.66 -11.84 -5.64
C ASP A 53 -16.16 -11.69 -5.36
N ALA A 54 -16.56 -11.80 -4.09
CA ALA A 54 -17.95 -11.56 -3.68
C ALA A 54 -18.35 -10.09 -3.89
N VAL A 55 -17.46 -9.15 -3.57
CA VAL A 55 -17.67 -7.71 -3.80
C VAL A 55 -17.77 -7.40 -5.29
N LEU A 56 -16.89 -7.95 -6.13
CA LEU A 56 -16.92 -7.73 -7.57
C LEU A 56 -18.22 -8.25 -8.21
N LYS A 57 -18.61 -9.48 -7.86
CA LYS A 57 -19.90 -10.04 -8.30
C LYS A 57 -21.05 -9.15 -7.85
N LYS A 58 -21.03 -8.69 -6.59
CA LYS A 58 -22.10 -7.84 -6.08
C LYS A 58 -22.13 -6.48 -6.77
N TYR A 59 -20.97 -5.91 -7.06
CA TYR A 59 -20.85 -4.65 -7.78
C TYR A 59 -21.53 -4.70 -9.14
N ASP A 60 -21.35 -5.78 -9.90
CA ASP A 60 -22.03 -5.92 -11.20
C ASP A 60 -23.55 -5.96 -11.07
N GLU A 61 -24.09 -6.54 -10.00
CA GLU A 61 -25.53 -6.56 -9.72
C GLU A 61 -26.07 -5.18 -9.31
N VAL A 62 -25.27 -4.36 -8.61
CA VAL A 62 -25.78 -3.17 -7.88
C VAL A 62 -25.20 -1.84 -8.36
N LYS A 63 -24.29 -1.81 -9.34
CA LYS A 63 -23.56 -0.59 -9.77
C LYS A 63 -24.46 0.59 -10.16
N ASN A 64 -25.68 0.32 -10.61
CA ASN A 64 -26.67 1.32 -11.01
C ASN A 64 -27.70 1.67 -9.91
N LEU A 65 -27.57 1.10 -8.70
CA LEU A 65 -28.48 1.34 -7.59
C LEU A 65 -27.97 2.47 -6.69
N LEU A 66 -28.89 3.29 -6.16
CA LEU A 66 -28.55 4.35 -5.19
C LEU A 66 -27.94 3.79 -3.89
N MET A 67 -28.34 2.60 -3.49
CA MET A 67 -27.88 1.93 -2.26
C MET A 67 -26.60 1.10 -2.44
N LYS A 68 -25.89 1.24 -3.58
CA LYS A 68 -24.70 0.43 -3.89
C LYS A 68 -23.67 0.41 -2.75
N ASP A 69 -23.39 1.57 -2.15
CA ASP A 69 -22.37 1.71 -1.12
C ASP A 69 -22.69 0.86 0.12
N VAL A 70 -23.94 0.92 0.59
CA VAL A 70 -24.41 0.12 1.74
C VAL A 70 -24.31 -1.37 1.44
N LEU A 71 -24.73 -1.80 0.23
CA LEU A 71 -24.69 -3.19 -0.16
C LEU A 71 -23.26 -3.72 -0.28
N LEU A 72 -22.34 -2.94 -0.84
CA LEU A 72 -20.94 -3.33 -1.02
C LEU A 72 -20.18 -3.41 0.31
N ARG A 73 -20.42 -2.48 1.24
CA ARG A 73 -19.87 -2.56 2.62
C ARG A 73 -20.39 -3.78 3.36
N LYS A 74 -21.68 -4.09 3.19
CA LYS A 74 -22.26 -5.32 3.77
C LYS A 74 -21.60 -6.57 3.19
N THR A 75 -21.33 -6.59 1.88
CA THR A 75 -20.67 -7.72 1.21
C THR A 75 -19.20 -7.86 1.57
N SER A 76 -18.46 -6.75 1.67
CA SER A 76 -17.06 -6.78 2.10
C SER A 76 -16.91 -7.13 3.58
N LYS A 77 -17.97 -6.97 4.38
CA LYS A 77 -17.97 -7.10 5.85
C LYS A 77 -17.12 -6.04 6.56
N PHE A 78 -16.72 -5.00 5.84
CA PHE A 78 -15.94 -3.87 6.35
C PHE A 78 -16.62 -2.55 6.01
N TYR A 79 -16.17 -1.47 6.65
CA TYR A 79 -16.64 -0.10 6.34
C TYR A 79 -16.10 0.45 5.00
N PHE A 80 -15.46 -0.38 4.21
CA PHE A 80 -14.87 -0.04 2.91
C PHE A 80 -14.89 -1.26 1.99
N TYR A 81 -14.67 -1.02 0.70
CA TYR A 81 -14.60 -2.05 -0.34
C TYR A 81 -13.71 -1.57 -1.50
N ASN A 82 -13.46 -2.45 -2.46
CA ASN A 82 -12.81 -2.11 -3.72
C ASN A 82 -13.52 -2.80 -4.90
N THR A 83 -13.91 -2.03 -5.92
CA THR A 83 -14.64 -2.50 -7.10
C THR A 83 -13.76 -2.68 -8.33
N SER A 84 -12.47 -2.33 -8.27
CA SER A 84 -11.54 -2.65 -9.36
C SER A 84 -11.28 -4.15 -9.39
N LYS A 85 -11.16 -4.71 -10.60
CA LYS A 85 -10.81 -6.12 -10.79
C LYS A 85 -9.41 -6.46 -10.30
N TYR A 86 -8.54 -5.46 -10.13
CA TYR A 86 -7.15 -5.62 -9.75
C TYR A 86 -6.98 -5.87 -8.25
N THR A 87 -5.91 -6.61 -7.92
CA THR A 87 -5.27 -6.77 -6.61
C THR A 87 -3.78 -6.63 -6.84
N PHE A 88 -2.95 -6.57 -5.80
CA PHE A 88 -1.49 -6.55 -5.98
C PHE A 88 -0.99 -7.74 -6.81
N GLU A 89 -1.57 -8.92 -6.60
CA GLU A 89 -1.23 -10.12 -7.36
C GLU A 89 -1.68 -10.00 -8.81
N ARG A 90 -2.94 -9.61 -9.09
CA ARG A 90 -3.47 -9.47 -10.46
C ARG A 90 -2.80 -8.35 -11.26
N LEU A 91 -2.21 -7.37 -10.59
CA LEU A 91 -1.43 -6.32 -11.23
C LEU A 91 -0.13 -6.85 -11.85
N MET A 92 0.39 -7.97 -11.35
CA MET A 92 1.63 -8.54 -11.87
C MET A 92 1.46 -9.20 -13.24
N ASP A 93 0.22 -9.46 -13.66
CA ASP A 93 -0.11 -10.14 -14.91
C ASP A 93 0.00 -9.23 -16.15
N ASP A 94 0.04 -7.91 -15.96
CA ASP A 94 0.13 -6.91 -17.05
C ASP A 94 1.11 -5.78 -16.68
N PRO A 95 2.42 -6.06 -16.70
CA PRO A 95 3.45 -5.10 -16.28
C PRO A 95 3.54 -3.88 -17.21
N ASP A 96 3.19 -4.02 -18.49
CA ASP A 96 3.27 -2.94 -19.47
C ASP A 96 2.26 -1.82 -19.19
N HIS A 97 1.13 -2.15 -18.57
CA HIS A 97 0.08 -1.19 -18.19
C HIS A 97 -0.03 -1.01 -16.68
N ILE A 98 1.02 -1.37 -15.92
CA ILE A 98 1.00 -1.38 -14.45
C ILE A 98 0.57 -0.04 -13.85
N GLU A 99 0.97 1.07 -14.47
CA GLU A 99 0.67 2.41 -14.00
C GLU A 99 -0.83 2.73 -14.11
N TYR A 100 -1.42 2.43 -15.26
CA TYR A 100 -2.85 2.61 -15.51
C TYR A 100 -3.68 1.67 -14.65
N ASN A 101 -3.30 0.39 -14.61
CA ASN A 101 -4.00 -0.65 -13.85
C ASN A 101 -3.97 -0.36 -12.34
N PHE A 102 -2.85 0.14 -11.81
CA PHE A 102 -2.76 0.52 -10.40
C PHE A 102 -3.62 1.75 -10.08
N ARG A 103 -3.72 2.74 -10.98
CA ARG A 103 -4.64 3.88 -10.75
C ARG A 103 -6.11 3.46 -10.80
N ASP A 104 -6.49 2.58 -11.73
CA ASP A 104 -7.82 1.96 -11.71
C ASP A 104 -8.07 1.24 -10.37
N TYR A 105 -7.09 0.49 -9.90
CA TYR A 105 -7.14 -0.15 -8.59
C TYR A 105 -7.40 0.82 -7.45
N LEU A 106 -6.66 1.94 -7.38
CA LEU A 106 -6.87 2.97 -6.35
C LEU A 106 -8.25 3.63 -6.46
N ASN A 107 -8.69 3.95 -7.68
CA ASN A 107 -10.00 4.55 -7.95
C ASN A 107 -11.17 3.57 -7.70
N GLY A 108 -10.88 2.28 -7.63
CA GLY A 108 -11.87 1.25 -7.27
C GLY A 108 -12.23 1.24 -5.78
N PHE A 109 -11.45 1.87 -4.90
CA PHE A 109 -11.77 1.91 -3.47
C PHE A 109 -13.02 2.74 -3.17
N SER A 110 -13.69 2.44 -2.06
CA SER A 110 -14.78 3.29 -1.56
C SER A 110 -14.27 4.68 -1.17
N GLU A 111 -15.16 5.69 -1.25
CA GLU A 111 -14.84 7.12 -1.07
C GLU A 111 -14.04 7.42 0.21
N ASN A 112 -14.38 6.77 1.33
CA ASN A 112 -13.65 6.95 2.58
C ASN A 112 -12.18 6.52 2.50
N VAL A 113 -11.85 5.49 1.73
CA VAL A 113 -10.45 5.07 1.51
C VAL A 113 -9.79 5.99 0.50
N GLN A 114 -10.48 6.39 -0.58
CA GLN A 114 -9.94 7.38 -1.53
C GLN A 114 -9.52 8.67 -0.81
N ASN A 115 -10.37 9.20 0.08
CA ASN A 115 -10.09 10.39 0.90
C ASN A 115 -8.88 10.21 1.83
N ILE A 116 -8.57 8.97 2.26
CA ILE A 116 -7.36 8.68 3.04
C ILE A 116 -6.14 8.68 2.10
N LEU A 117 -6.25 8.05 0.94
CA LEU A 117 -5.17 7.93 -0.04
C LEU A 117 -4.75 9.30 -0.61
N GLU A 118 -5.69 10.19 -0.85
CA GLU A 118 -5.43 11.56 -1.33
C GLU A 118 -4.51 12.35 -0.40
N LYS A 119 -4.58 12.11 0.92
CA LYS A 119 -3.73 12.80 1.91
C LYS A 119 -2.25 12.50 1.75
N PHE A 120 -1.90 11.36 1.16
CA PHE A 120 -0.51 10.99 0.89
C PHE A 120 0.08 11.69 -0.34
N LYS A 121 -0.74 12.33 -1.20
CA LYS A 121 -0.30 12.95 -2.46
C LYS A 121 0.52 11.99 -3.34
N PHE A 122 0.15 10.71 -3.33
CA PHE A 122 0.96 9.62 -3.87
C PHE A 122 1.00 9.54 -5.42
N ASP A 123 0.06 10.18 -6.12
CA ASP A 123 -0.06 10.07 -7.58
C ASP A 123 1.23 10.47 -8.35
N GLY A 124 1.91 11.52 -7.90
CA GLY A 124 3.19 11.94 -8.49
C GLY A 124 4.32 10.91 -8.31
N HIS A 125 4.29 10.14 -7.23
CA HIS A 125 5.25 9.05 -6.99
C HIS A 125 4.98 7.85 -7.90
N ILE A 126 3.71 7.56 -8.20
CA ILE A 126 3.35 6.52 -9.19
C ILE A 126 3.98 6.86 -10.54
N THR A 127 3.75 8.08 -11.05
CA THR A 127 4.30 8.56 -12.32
C THR A 127 5.84 8.51 -12.32
N THR A 128 6.47 8.97 -11.23
CA THR A 128 7.93 8.97 -11.11
C THR A 128 8.50 7.55 -11.18
N MET A 129 7.97 6.63 -10.38
CA MET A 129 8.42 5.24 -10.37
C MET A 129 8.20 4.54 -11.71
N ALA A 130 7.08 4.82 -12.40
CA ALA A 130 6.77 4.23 -13.70
C ALA A 130 7.73 4.74 -14.78
N ASN A 131 7.95 6.05 -14.86
CA ASN A 131 8.92 6.67 -15.79
C ASN A 131 10.35 6.18 -15.56
N LYS A 132 10.70 5.84 -14.32
CA LYS A 132 12.02 5.31 -13.95
C LYS A 132 12.11 3.79 -14.08
N GLY A 133 11.04 3.10 -14.46
CA GLY A 133 11.01 1.65 -14.67
C GLY A 133 11.10 0.83 -13.38
N ILE A 134 10.87 1.43 -12.20
CA ILE A 134 10.97 0.74 -10.91
C ILE A 134 9.62 0.36 -10.32
N PHE A 135 8.51 0.89 -10.87
CA PHE A 135 7.20 0.75 -10.23
C PHE A 135 6.73 -0.70 -10.07
N TYR A 136 6.84 -1.50 -11.14
CA TYR A 136 6.52 -2.93 -11.10
C TYR A 136 7.37 -3.66 -10.05
N ILE A 137 8.67 -3.37 -9.98
CA ILE A 137 9.61 -4.04 -9.05
C ILE A 137 9.25 -3.71 -7.60
N VAL A 138 8.86 -2.45 -7.33
CA VAL A 138 8.41 -2.01 -6.01
C VAL A 138 7.10 -2.72 -5.61
N LEU A 139 6.09 -2.76 -6.50
CA LEU A 139 4.84 -3.46 -6.22
C LEU A 139 5.04 -4.96 -6.03
N LYS A 140 5.95 -5.57 -6.79
CA LYS A 140 6.29 -6.99 -6.68
C LYS A 140 6.88 -7.35 -5.31
N GLU A 141 7.63 -6.45 -4.66
CA GLU A 141 8.12 -6.72 -3.30
C GLU A 141 6.95 -6.91 -2.31
N TYR A 142 5.84 -6.19 -2.50
CA TYR A 142 4.63 -6.32 -1.68
C TYR A 142 3.82 -7.59 -1.96
N THR A 143 4.07 -8.31 -3.06
CA THR A 143 3.44 -9.62 -3.33
C THR A 143 4.22 -10.79 -2.74
N THR A 144 5.41 -10.55 -2.18
CA THR A 144 6.18 -11.56 -1.45
C THR A 144 5.59 -11.82 -0.06
N ASP A 145 6.07 -12.89 0.61
CA ASP A 145 5.67 -13.21 2.00
C ASP A 145 5.92 -12.04 2.98
N ARG A 146 6.92 -11.20 2.71
CA ARG A 146 7.22 -10.00 3.52
C ARG A 146 6.11 -8.97 3.45
N GLY A 147 5.42 -8.91 2.31
CA GLY A 147 4.28 -8.03 2.06
C GLY A 147 2.93 -8.60 2.52
N ASN A 148 2.91 -9.78 3.19
CA ASN A 148 1.69 -10.29 3.78
C ASN A 148 1.34 -9.51 5.05
N LEU A 149 0.41 -8.56 4.87
CA LEU A 149 -0.13 -7.72 5.93
C LEU A 149 -1.57 -8.13 6.24
N HIS A 150 -1.95 -9.40 6.12
CA HIS A 150 -3.28 -9.87 6.52
C HIS A 150 -3.48 -9.79 8.04
N PRO A 151 -4.70 -9.48 8.55
CA PRO A 151 -4.99 -9.49 9.99
C PRO A 151 -4.65 -10.79 10.72
N ASP A 152 -4.72 -11.93 10.04
CA ASP A 152 -4.40 -13.25 10.61
C ASP A 152 -2.90 -13.43 10.86
N GLU A 153 -2.07 -12.84 10.01
CA GLU A 153 -0.61 -12.85 10.17
C GLU A 153 -0.14 -11.71 11.07
N ILE A 154 -0.72 -10.53 10.85
CA ILE A 154 -0.34 -9.27 11.47
C ILE A 154 -1.57 -8.65 12.13
N SER A 155 -1.63 -8.70 13.45
CA SER A 155 -2.70 -8.08 14.22
C SER A 155 -2.74 -6.55 14.01
N ASN A 156 -3.87 -5.92 14.31
CA ASN A 156 -4.01 -4.46 14.21
C ASN A 156 -2.99 -3.70 15.10
N LEU A 157 -2.67 -4.25 16.27
CA LEU A 157 -1.65 -3.69 17.17
C LEU A 157 -0.25 -3.76 16.53
N GLU A 158 0.10 -4.90 15.94
CA GLU A 158 1.38 -5.05 15.23
C GLU A 158 1.46 -4.15 14.00
N MET A 159 0.34 -3.94 13.30
CA MET A 159 0.26 -3.00 12.19
C MET A 159 0.52 -1.56 12.65
N GLY A 160 0.00 -1.17 13.81
CA GLY A 160 0.30 0.12 14.44
C GLY A 160 1.80 0.32 14.66
N TYR A 161 2.49 -0.69 15.21
CA TYR A 161 3.94 -0.63 15.40
C TYR A 161 4.72 -0.57 14.07
N ILE A 162 4.24 -1.20 12.99
CA ILE A 162 4.87 -1.08 11.67
C ILE A 162 4.79 0.36 11.18
N PHE A 163 3.61 0.96 11.23
CA PHE A 163 3.43 2.35 10.78
C PHE A 163 4.25 3.32 11.62
N GLU A 164 4.27 3.15 12.94
CA GLU A 164 5.10 3.97 13.83
C GLU A 164 6.58 3.87 13.46
N LYS A 165 7.08 2.66 13.20
CA LYS A 165 8.48 2.45 12.79
C LYS A 165 8.80 3.09 11.45
N ILE A 166 7.91 2.97 10.46
CA ILE A 166 8.05 3.62 9.14
C ILE A 166 8.16 5.12 9.34
N ILE A 167 7.20 5.73 10.05
CA ILE A 167 7.17 7.18 10.29
C ILE A 167 8.44 7.63 11.01
N ARG A 168 8.80 6.97 12.12
CA ARG A 168 10.00 7.30 12.90
C ARG A 168 11.26 7.24 12.05
N ARG A 169 11.47 6.16 11.30
CA ARG A 169 12.67 5.95 10.47
C ARG A 169 12.83 7.07 9.45
N PHE A 170 11.75 7.49 8.81
CA PHE A 170 11.81 8.54 7.79
C PHE A 170 11.85 9.95 8.39
N SER A 171 11.30 10.18 9.58
CA SER A 171 11.52 11.44 10.30
C SER A 171 12.99 11.61 10.74
N GLU A 172 13.65 10.54 11.17
CA GLU A 172 15.07 10.55 11.52
C GLU A 172 15.95 10.89 10.30
N SER A 173 15.71 10.28 9.13
CA SER A 173 16.47 10.58 7.91
C SER A 173 16.27 12.01 7.38
N HIS A 174 15.07 12.59 7.55
CA HIS A 174 14.82 13.99 7.20
C HIS A 174 15.66 14.96 8.05
N ASN A 175 15.80 14.68 9.35
CA ASN A 175 16.57 15.54 10.26
C ASN A 175 18.08 15.44 10.03
N GLU A 176 18.59 14.25 9.68
CA GLU A 176 20.01 14.06 9.33
C GLU A 176 20.41 14.86 8.08
N ASP A 177 19.58 14.83 7.03
CA ASP A 177 19.85 15.61 5.80
C ASP A 177 19.79 17.13 6.03
N ALA A 178 18.88 17.61 6.90
CA ALA A 178 18.79 19.04 7.25
C ALA A 178 19.95 19.53 8.13
N GLY A 179 20.49 18.65 9.00
CA GLY A 179 21.67 18.93 9.82
C GLY A 179 22.96 19.01 9.00
N GLN A 180 23.07 18.21 7.94
CA GLN A 180 24.23 18.22 7.04
C GLN A 180 24.26 19.46 6.13
N GLN A 181 23.10 19.99 5.71
CA GLN A 181 23.03 21.20 4.86
C GLN A 181 23.22 22.53 5.61
N SER A 182 23.20 22.52 6.95
CA SER A 182 23.38 23.72 7.78
C SER A 182 24.83 23.94 8.23
N GLY A 183 25.76 23.08 7.77
CA GLY A 183 27.14 23.02 8.25
C GLY A 183 28.23 23.38 7.23
N ASP A 184 27.86 23.88 6.05
CA ASP A 184 28.79 24.38 5.01
C ASP A 184 28.64 25.90 4.81
#